data_AF-A0A7W3WGG8-F1
#
_entry.id   AF-A0A7W3WGG8-F1
#
_cell.length_a   1.000
_cell.length_b   1.000
_cell.length_c   1.000
_cell.angle_alpha   90.00
_cell.angle_beta   90.00
_cell.angle_gamma   90.00
#
_symmetry.space_group_name_H-M   'P 1'
#
loop_
_entity.id
_entity.type
_entity.pdbx_description
1 polymer ?
#
loop_
_entity_poly.entity_id
_entity_poly.type
_entity_poly.pdbx_seq_one_letter_code
_entity_poly.pdbx_strand_id
1 'polypeptide(L)'
;MPLSTRLSIADTLTLGNATCGFMAVYFTTTGVLIPHLTGAEDSGMARHSAATAVMLMLLASIFDLFDGIVARKLRSSAMGAELDNLSDLISFGLAPAYFVLVWGMVASDAHQHVSALAAIVVLLAVVLRLARFSCVTLREGIFQGMPSPFGALVGLDASFRPGIDVMLDVLGFAPALERADLVITGEGTMDF
;
A
#
# COMPACT_ATOMS: atom_id res chain seq x y z
N MET A 1 3.75 10.12 -35.37
CA MET A 1 4.09 10.00 -33.93
C MET A 1 4.63 8.60 -33.70
N PRO A 2 5.83 8.45 -33.08
CA PRO A 2 6.36 7.14 -32.75
C PRO A 2 5.39 6.39 -31.81
N LEU A 3 5.31 5.07 -31.95
CA LEU A 3 4.42 4.20 -31.15
C LEU A 3 4.67 4.27 -29.63
N SER A 4 5.79 4.89 -29.19
CA SER A 4 6.22 5.02 -27.80
C SER A 4 5.48 6.09 -26.99
N THR A 5 4.56 6.86 -27.58
CA THR A 5 3.88 8.00 -26.92
C THR A 5 2.35 7.89 -26.92
N ARG A 6 1.79 6.72 -27.27
CA ARG A 6 0.34 6.51 -27.22
C ARG A 6 -0.07 6.09 -25.81
N LEU A 7 -0.97 6.86 -25.20
CA LEU A 7 -1.62 6.50 -23.94
C LEU A 7 -2.28 5.13 -24.07
N SER A 8 -1.84 4.20 -23.23
CA SER A 8 -2.44 2.89 -23.04
C SER A 8 -3.56 2.94 -22.00
N ILE A 9 -4.40 1.91 -21.98
CA ILE A 9 -5.39 1.70 -20.91
C ILE A 9 -4.68 1.59 -19.55
N ALA A 10 -3.45 1.03 -19.52
CA ALA A 10 -2.61 0.99 -18.33
C ALA A 10 -2.33 2.40 -17.78
N ASP A 11 -1.89 3.32 -18.62
CA ASP A 11 -1.55 4.70 -18.22
C ASP A 11 -2.75 5.44 -17.60
N THR A 12 -3.98 5.12 -18.04
CA THR A 12 -5.20 5.72 -17.47
C THR A 12 -5.49 5.20 -16.06
N LEU A 13 -5.24 3.92 -15.82
CA LEU A 13 -5.33 3.31 -14.48
C LEU A 13 -4.25 3.86 -13.56
N THR A 14 -3.02 4.02 -14.07
CA THR A 14 -1.90 4.64 -13.36
C THR A 14 -2.20 6.08 -12.96
N LEU A 15 -2.81 6.87 -13.85
CA LEU A 15 -3.28 8.22 -13.49
C LEU A 15 -4.40 8.18 -12.44
N GLY A 16 -5.28 7.17 -12.50
CA GLY A 16 -6.29 6.91 -11.48
C GLY A 16 -5.69 6.65 -10.09
N ASN A 17 -4.63 5.82 -10.03
CA ASN A 17 -3.84 5.59 -8.83
C ASN A 17 -3.31 6.93 -8.26
N ALA A 18 -2.58 7.72 -9.06
CA ALA A 18 -2.04 9.01 -8.63
C ALA A 18 -3.12 9.97 -8.12
N THR A 19 -4.29 9.96 -8.76
CA THR A 19 -5.43 10.80 -8.36
C THR A 19 -5.95 10.39 -6.98
N CYS A 20 -6.01 9.09 -6.69
CA CYS A 20 -6.40 8.58 -5.37
C CYS A 20 -5.40 9.00 -4.29
N GLY A 21 -4.09 8.89 -4.56
CA GLY A 21 -3.04 9.34 -3.65
C GLY A 21 -3.12 10.85 -3.36
N PHE A 22 -3.30 11.67 -4.39
CA PHE A 22 -3.48 13.12 -4.23
C PHE A 22 -4.76 13.47 -3.43
N MET A 23 -5.87 12.78 -3.71
CA MET A 23 -7.11 12.98 -2.95
C MET A 23 -6.97 12.57 -1.49
N ALA A 24 -6.21 11.51 -1.18
CA ALA A 24 -5.91 11.12 0.19
C ALA A 24 -5.16 12.22 0.95
N VAL A 25 -4.17 12.87 0.31
CA VAL A 25 -3.49 14.05 0.87
C VAL A 25 -4.49 15.19 1.09
N TYR A 26 -5.34 15.50 0.11
CA TYR A 26 -6.34 16.55 0.22
C TYR A 26 -7.31 16.35 1.40
N PHE A 27 -7.83 15.13 1.59
CA PHE A 27 -8.71 14.80 2.71
C PHE A 27 -7.98 14.82 4.06
N THR A 28 -6.71 14.40 4.08
CA THR A 28 -5.87 14.51 5.29
C THR A 28 -5.67 15.97 5.69
N THR A 29 -5.37 16.86 4.73
CA THR A 29 -5.22 18.29 4.99
C THR A 29 -6.52 18.91 5.46
N THR A 30 -7.60 18.71 4.70
CA THR A 30 -8.87 19.43 4.92
C THR A 30 -9.64 18.91 6.12
N GLY A 31 -9.60 17.60 6.36
CA GLY A 31 -10.37 16.94 7.41
C GLY A 31 -9.61 16.72 8.71
N VAL A 32 -8.27 16.71 8.68
CA VAL A 32 -7.45 16.45 9.88
C VAL A 32 -6.59 17.65 10.24
N LEU A 33 -5.82 18.20 9.30
CA LEU A 33 -4.87 19.29 9.60
C LEU A 33 -5.54 20.65 9.83
N ILE A 34 -6.45 21.07 8.95
CA ILE A 34 -7.10 22.39 9.04
C ILE A 34 -7.95 22.53 10.33
N PRO A 35 -8.77 21.54 10.72
CA PRO A 35 -9.55 21.62 11.97
C PRO A 35 -8.65 21.74 13.21
N HIS A 36 -7.53 21.03 13.22
CA HIS A 36 -6.52 21.12 14.28
C HIS A 36 -5.89 22.53 14.35
N LEU A 37 -5.48 23.10 13.21
CA LEU A 37 -4.87 24.44 13.16
C LEU A 37 -5.86 25.57 13.50
N THR A 38 -7.14 25.37 13.20
CA THR A 38 -8.19 26.38 13.44
C THR A 38 -8.83 26.26 14.83
N GLY A 39 -8.44 25.26 15.63
CA GLY A 39 -9.03 24.99 16.95
C GLY A 39 -10.49 24.50 16.88
N ALA A 40 -10.97 24.16 15.69
CA ALA A 40 -12.32 23.62 15.45
C ALA A 40 -12.28 22.08 15.46
N GLU A 41 -11.71 21.49 16.51
CA GLU A 41 -11.53 20.04 16.60
C GLU A 41 -12.85 19.33 16.88
N ASP A 42 -13.54 18.93 15.82
CA ASP A 42 -14.52 17.86 15.90
C ASP A 42 -13.83 16.50 15.67
N SER A 43 -13.48 15.84 16.76
CA SER A 43 -12.83 14.52 16.78
C SER A 43 -13.56 13.47 15.92
N GLY A 44 -14.88 13.59 15.74
CA GLY A 44 -15.66 12.71 14.87
C GLY A 44 -15.38 12.94 13.38
N MET A 45 -15.33 14.21 12.96
CA MET A 45 -15.07 14.60 11.56
C MET A 45 -13.64 14.26 11.13
N ALA A 46 -12.67 14.48 12.03
CA ALA A 46 -11.28 14.14 11.78
C ALA A 46 -11.08 12.64 11.56
N ARG A 47 -11.71 11.81 12.39
CA ARG A 47 -11.63 10.34 12.26
C ARG A 47 -12.28 9.83 10.98
N HIS A 48 -13.43 10.39 10.59
CA HIS A 48 -14.08 10.04 9.33
C HIS A 48 -13.22 10.42 8.11
N SER A 49 -12.67 11.63 8.11
CA SER A 49 -11.79 12.10 7.02
C SER A 49 -10.50 11.28 6.93
N ALA A 50 -9.90 10.91 8.07
CA ALA A 50 -8.75 10.01 8.11
C ALA A 50 -9.10 8.63 7.53
N ALA A 51 -10.26 8.07 7.88
CA ALA A 51 -10.72 6.79 7.31
C ALA A 51 -10.91 6.89 5.79
N THR A 52 -11.48 7.98 5.28
CA THR A 52 -11.61 8.22 3.83
C THR A 52 -10.24 8.31 3.15
N ALA A 53 -9.26 8.99 3.75
CA ALA A 53 -7.90 9.05 3.21
C ALA A 53 -7.25 7.65 3.12
N VAL A 54 -7.40 6.83 4.16
CA VAL A 54 -6.90 5.43 4.16
C VAL A 54 -7.60 4.59 3.10
N MET A 55 -8.92 4.71 2.97
CA MET A 55 -9.68 4.02 1.93
C MET A 55 -9.24 4.43 0.52
N LEU A 56 -8.92 5.70 0.29
CA LEU A 56 -8.37 6.18 -0.97
C LEU A 56 -6.98 5.60 -1.26
N MET A 57 -6.11 5.50 -0.25
CA MET A 57 -4.79 4.85 -0.41
C MET A 57 -4.94 3.35 -0.74
N LEU A 58 -5.89 2.65 -0.12
CA LEU A 58 -6.22 1.26 -0.46
C LEU A 58 -6.81 1.13 -1.86
N LEU A 59 -7.61 2.09 -2.30
CA LEU A 59 -8.13 2.09 -3.66
C LEU A 59 -7.00 2.33 -4.69
N ALA A 60 -6.03 3.18 -4.34
CA ALA A 60 -4.82 3.41 -5.13
C ALA A 60 -4.03 2.11 -5.33
N SER A 61 -3.85 1.28 -4.29
CA SER A 61 -3.17 -0.03 -4.40
C SER A 61 -3.93 -1.04 -5.24
N ILE A 62 -5.25 -0.95 -5.29
CA ILE A 62 -6.05 -1.77 -6.21
C ILE A 62 -5.78 -1.33 -7.66
N PHE A 63 -5.78 -0.03 -7.94
CA PHE A 63 -5.49 0.47 -9.29
C PHE A 63 -4.09 0.12 -9.78
N ASP A 64 -3.08 0.22 -8.90
CA ASP A 64 -1.69 -0.19 -9.12
C ASP A 64 -1.54 -1.71 -9.38
N LEU A 65 -2.36 -2.53 -8.72
CA LEU A 65 -2.36 -3.95 -9.04
C LEU A 65 -2.89 -4.21 -10.45
N PHE A 66 -3.91 -3.44 -10.86
CA PHE A 66 -4.55 -3.60 -12.17
C PHE A 66 -3.70 -3.07 -13.31
N ASP A 67 -3.10 -1.88 -13.20
CA ASP A 67 -2.23 -1.35 -14.27
C ASP A 67 -1.00 -2.22 -14.49
N GLY A 68 -0.38 -2.77 -13.44
CA GLY A 68 0.72 -3.72 -13.54
C GLY A 68 0.34 -5.02 -14.26
N ILE A 69 -0.89 -5.54 -14.03
CA ILE A 69 -1.41 -6.69 -14.78
C ILE A 69 -1.63 -6.34 -16.26
N VAL A 70 -2.20 -5.16 -16.54
CA VAL A 70 -2.53 -4.69 -17.88
C VAL A 70 -1.25 -4.38 -18.68
N ALA A 71 -0.25 -3.75 -18.05
CA ALA A 71 1.05 -3.43 -18.63
C ALA A 71 1.85 -4.69 -19.00
N ARG A 72 1.78 -5.76 -18.18
CA ARG A 72 2.37 -7.07 -18.50
C ARG A 72 1.70 -7.72 -19.72
N LYS A 73 0.38 -7.56 -19.87
CA LYS A 73 -0.37 -8.10 -21.03
C LYS A 73 -0.18 -7.29 -22.31
N LEU A 74 0.06 -5.98 -22.22
CA LEU A 74 0.05 -5.08 -23.38
C LEU A 74 1.42 -4.64 -23.90
N ARG A 75 2.54 -5.22 -23.40
CA ARG A 75 3.92 -4.78 -23.70
C ARG A 75 4.12 -3.29 -23.38
N SER A 76 4.42 -3.01 -22.10
CA SER A 76 4.64 -1.67 -21.56
C SER A 76 5.56 -0.79 -22.42
N SER A 77 5.19 0.48 -22.57
CA SER A 77 6.03 1.50 -23.21
C SER A 77 7.02 2.09 -22.20
N ALA A 78 8.16 2.59 -22.67
CA ALA A 78 9.13 3.25 -21.79
C ALA A 78 8.54 4.46 -21.03
N MET A 79 7.56 5.15 -21.63
CA MET A 79 6.85 6.25 -20.99
C MET A 79 5.92 5.76 -19.87
N GLY A 80 5.21 4.65 -20.08
CA GLY A 80 4.29 4.08 -19.10
C GLY A 80 5.01 3.62 -17.83
N ALA A 81 6.20 3.02 -17.97
CA ALA A 81 7.02 2.59 -16.83
C ALA A 81 7.50 3.75 -15.93
N GLU A 82 7.81 4.92 -16.52
CA GLU A 82 8.14 6.11 -15.72
C GLU A 82 6.90 6.75 -15.09
N LEU A 83 5.76 6.73 -15.80
CA LEU A 83 4.49 7.21 -15.26
C LEU A 83 4.04 6.40 -14.04
N ASP A 84 4.25 5.08 -14.09
CA ASP A 84 4.01 4.12 -13.01
C ASP A 84 4.82 4.48 -11.75
N ASN A 85 6.14 4.62 -11.89
CA ASN A 85 7.03 5.02 -10.79
C ASN A 85 6.62 6.37 -10.15
N LEU A 86 6.20 7.35 -10.96
CA LEU A 86 5.76 8.65 -10.45
C LEU A 86 4.42 8.55 -9.70
N SER A 87 3.50 7.73 -10.21
CA SER A 87 2.21 7.46 -9.57
C SER A 87 2.39 6.74 -8.22
N ASP A 88 3.23 5.71 -8.20
CA ASP A 88 3.62 4.96 -7.00
C ASP A 88 4.24 5.84 -5.93
N LEU A 89 5.10 6.77 -6.33
CA LEU A 89 5.69 7.72 -5.41
C LEU A 89 4.62 8.59 -4.75
N ILE A 90 3.58 9.00 -5.48
CA ILE A 90 2.50 9.83 -4.93
C ILE A 90 1.63 9.01 -3.97
N SER A 91 1.17 7.84 -4.40
CA SER A 91 0.19 7.04 -3.67
C SER A 91 0.76 6.22 -2.52
N PHE A 92 1.98 5.70 -2.64
CA PHE A 92 2.59 4.84 -1.61
C PHE A 92 3.77 5.50 -0.89
N GLY A 93 4.38 6.53 -1.47
CA GLY A 93 5.44 7.30 -0.82
C GLY A 93 4.89 8.52 -0.10
N LEU A 94 4.39 9.48 -0.88
CA LEU A 94 4.00 10.81 -0.40
C LEU A 94 2.74 10.77 0.47
N ALA A 95 1.65 10.17 0.00
CA ALA A 95 0.39 10.18 0.73
C ALA A 95 0.49 9.54 2.13
N PRO A 96 1.11 8.35 2.31
CA PRO A 96 1.27 7.74 3.63
C PRO A 96 2.26 8.51 4.52
N ALA A 97 3.39 9.00 3.96
CA ALA A 97 4.35 9.80 4.73
C ALA A 97 3.70 11.10 5.23
N TYR A 98 2.92 11.77 4.38
CA TYR A 98 2.18 12.97 4.74
C TYR A 98 1.13 12.68 5.82
N PHE A 99 0.40 11.57 5.69
CA PHE A 99 -0.57 11.15 6.71
C PHE A 99 0.07 10.95 8.08
N VAL A 100 1.21 10.25 8.16
CA VAL A 100 1.96 10.06 9.41
C VAL A 100 2.44 11.39 10.00
N LEU A 101 2.92 12.29 9.15
CA LEU A 101 3.35 13.63 9.55
C LEU A 101 2.20 14.43 10.17
N VAL A 102 1.03 14.47 9.51
CA VAL A 102 -0.17 15.17 10.01
C VAL A 102 -0.69 14.53 11.29
N TRP A 103 -0.76 13.20 11.34
CA TRP A 103 -1.24 12.48 12.52
C TRP A 103 -0.38 12.77 13.75
N GLY A 104 0.94 12.81 13.59
CA GLY A 104 1.85 13.15 14.69
C GLY A 104 1.81 14.62 15.11
N MET A 105 1.36 15.54 14.25
CA MET A 105 1.08 16.93 14.65
C MET A 105 -0.19 17.01 15.51
N VAL A 106 -1.25 16.30 15.12
CA VAL A 106 -2.52 16.30 15.87
C VAL A 106 -2.39 15.64 17.24
N ALA A 107 -1.57 14.59 17.36
CA ALA A 107 -1.41 13.82 18.59
C ALA A 107 -0.84 14.61 19.80
N SER A 108 -0.39 15.86 19.62
CA SER A 108 -0.04 16.83 20.69
C SER A 108 1.06 16.42 21.69
N ASP A 109 1.58 15.20 21.65
CA ASP A 109 2.69 14.76 22.48
C ASP A 109 4.05 15.14 21.87
N ALA A 110 5.12 15.04 22.67
CA ALA A 110 6.53 15.30 22.31
C ALA A 110 7.07 14.50 21.09
N HIS A 111 6.20 13.74 20.42
CA HIS A 111 6.47 12.92 19.25
C HIS A 111 6.34 13.67 17.92
N GLN A 112 5.97 14.96 17.88
CA GLN A 112 5.87 15.72 16.63
C GLN A 112 7.18 15.71 15.81
N HIS A 113 8.33 15.88 16.46
CA HIS A 113 9.62 15.81 15.78
C HIS A 113 9.95 14.39 15.32
N VAL A 114 9.52 13.38 16.07
CA VAL A 114 9.75 11.97 15.74
C VAL A 114 8.90 11.54 14.54
N SER A 115 7.62 11.95 14.50
CA SER A 115 6.74 11.66 13.36
C SER A 115 7.19 12.37 12.09
N ALA A 116 7.67 13.62 12.21
CA ALA A 116 8.22 14.35 11.08
C ALA A 116 9.50 13.68 10.53
N LEU A 117 10.43 13.30 11.42
CA LEU A 117 11.62 12.57 11.02
C LEU A 117 11.28 11.22 10.39
N ALA A 118 10.37 10.46 11.00
CA ALA A 118 9.93 9.17 10.48
C ALA A 118 9.29 9.30 9.09
N ALA A 119 8.42 10.29 8.90
CA ALA A 119 7.80 10.57 7.60
C ALA A 119 8.83 10.90 6.52
N ILE A 120 9.83 11.74 6.84
CA ILE A 120 10.92 12.08 5.91
C ILE A 120 11.74 10.83 5.56
N VAL A 121 12.13 10.05 6.57
CA VAL A 121 12.92 8.83 6.37
C VAL A 121 12.17 7.83 5.50
N VAL A 122 10.88 7.62 5.75
CA VAL A 122 10.03 6.73 4.95
C VAL A 122 9.92 7.24 3.51
N LEU A 123 9.65 8.53 3.31
CA LEU A 123 9.54 9.12 1.98
C LEU A 123 10.86 8.96 1.19
N LEU A 124 11.99 9.29 1.81
CA LEU A 124 13.31 9.15 1.18
C LEU A 124 13.64 7.69 0.88
N ALA A 125 13.30 6.77 1.78
CA ALA A 125 13.50 5.34 1.55
C ALA A 125 12.69 4.84 0.34
N VAL A 126 11.43 5.29 0.20
CA VAL A 126 10.59 4.95 -0.97
C VAL A 126 11.15 5.56 -2.25
N VAL A 127 11.55 6.82 -2.25
CA VAL A 127 12.18 7.48 -3.42
C VAL A 127 13.43 6.73 -3.86
N LEU A 128 14.34 6.43 -2.93
CA LEU A 128 15.59 5.71 -3.24
C LEU A 128 15.32 4.30 -3.75
N ARG A 129 14.29 3.63 -3.21
CA ARG A 129 13.86 2.32 -3.67
C ARG A 129 13.34 2.38 -5.10
N LEU A 130 12.41 3.29 -5.41
CA LEU A 130 11.84 3.45 -6.76
C LEU A 130 12.94 3.82 -7.76
N ALA A 131 13.78 4.81 -7.45
CA ALA A 131 14.89 5.21 -8.30
C ALA A 131 15.87 4.07 -8.59
N ARG A 132 16.17 3.22 -7.58
CA ARG A 132 16.97 2.01 -7.78
C ARG A 132 16.29 1.04 -8.74
N PHE A 133 14.98 0.81 -8.61
CA PHE A 133 14.24 -0.03 -9.54
C PHE A 133 14.25 0.53 -10.97
N SER A 134 14.14 1.85 -11.16
CA SER A 134 14.20 2.48 -12.48
C SER A 134 15.58 2.36 -13.15
N CYS A 135 16.67 2.43 -12.37
CA CYS A 135 18.04 2.33 -12.91
C CYS A 135 18.50 0.89 -13.19
N VAL A 136 17.89 -0.12 -12.57
CA VAL A 136 18.23 -1.53 -12.80
C VAL A 136 17.55 -1.99 -14.09
N THR A 137 18.20 -1.73 -15.22
CA THR A 137 17.83 -2.33 -16.50
C THR A 137 18.14 -3.83 -16.46
N LEU A 138 17.08 -4.65 -16.43
CA LEU A 138 17.15 -6.11 -16.37
C LEU A 138 18.05 -6.66 -17.48
N ARG A 139 19.20 -7.23 -17.12
CA ARG A 139 19.89 -8.18 -17.98
C ARG A 139 19.11 -9.49 -17.93
N GLU A 140 18.72 -10.02 -19.10
CA GLU A 140 17.95 -11.26 -19.18
C GLU A 140 18.63 -12.38 -18.38
N GLY A 141 17.88 -13.04 -17.48
CA GLY A 141 18.29 -14.28 -16.83
C GLY A 141 18.85 -14.19 -15.40
N ILE A 142 18.91 -13.02 -14.76
CA ILE A 142 19.32 -12.92 -13.34
C ILE A 142 18.18 -12.34 -12.49
N PHE A 143 17.58 -13.20 -11.67
CA PHE A 143 16.67 -12.82 -10.59
C PHE A 143 17.46 -12.02 -9.55
N GLN A 144 17.24 -10.71 -9.44
CA GLN A 144 17.89 -9.91 -8.40
C GLN A 144 16.87 -9.05 -7.68
N GLY A 145 16.50 -9.50 -6.48
CA GLY A 145 15.61 -8.79 -5.57
C GLY A 145 14.82 -9.79 -4.72
N MET A 146 15.02 -9.75 -3.41
CA MET A 146 14.06 -10.34 -2.49
C MET A 146 12.73 -9.57 -2.71
N PRO A 147 11.59 -10.25 -2.96
CA PRO A 147 10.30 -9.58 -3.15
C PRO A 147 10.04 -8.62 -2.00
N SER A 148 9.64 -7.38 -2.29
CA SER A 148 9.25 -6.37 -1.30
C SER A 148 8.45 -6.87 -0.09
N PRO A 149 7.46 -7.78 -0.23
CA PRO A 149 6.76 -8.32 0.94
C PRO A 149 7.69 -9.06 1.91
N PHE A 150 8.69 -9.79 1.41
CA PHE A 150 9.69 -10.47 2.23
C PHE A 150 10.64 -9.50 2.93
N GLY A 151 11.04 -8.41 2.27
CA GLY A 151 11.84 -7.37 2.90
C GLY A 151 11.10 -6.64 4.03
N ALA A 152 9.79 -6.42 3.87
CA ALA A 152 8.94 -5.85 4.91
C ALA A 152 8.71 -6.83 6.08
N LEU A 153 8.51 -8.12 5.80
CA LEU A 153 8.41 -9.17 6.82
C LEU A 153 9.67 -9.24 7.68
N VAL A 154 10.85 -9.24 7.06
CA VAL A 154 12.14 -9.27 7.78
C VAL A 154 12.39 -7.96 8.54
N GLY A 155 12.06 -6.80 7.96
CA GLY A 155 12.27 -5.50 8.61
C GLY A 155 11.35 -5.24 9.80
N LEU A 156 10.18 -5.88 9.83
CA LEU A 156 9.20 -5.75 10.91
C LEU A 156 9.25 -6.91 11.92
N ASP A 157 10.19 -7.85 11.77
CA ASP A 157 10.20 -9.14 12.49
C ASP A 157 8.84 -9.87 12.41
N ALA A 158 8.11 -9.63 11.31
CA ALA A 158 6.78 -10.16 11.09
C ALA A 158 6.89 -11.52 10.40
N SER A 159 6.25 -12.53 10.98
CA SER A 159 6.11 -13.86 10.35
C SER A 159 4.96 -13.85 9.35
N PHE A 160 5.19 -14.39 8.15
CA PHE A 160 4.12 -14.58 7.17
C PHE A 160 3.18 -15.65 7.70
N ARG A 161 1.96 -15.27 8.08
CA ARG A 161 0.89 -16.22 8.41
C ARG A 161 0.14 -16.56 7.12
N PRO A 162 0.14 -17.83 6.67
CA PRO A 162 -0.71 -18.28 5.59
C PRO A 162 -2.16 -17.86 5.82
N GLY A 163 -2.86 -17.43 4.77
CA GLY A 163 -4.24 -16.95 4.88
C GLY A 163 -5.20 -17.98 5.47
N ILE A 164 -4.89 -19.28 5.38
CA ILE A 164 -5.68 -20.34 5.98
C ILE A 164 -5.62 -20.31 7.51
N ASP A 165 -4.47 -19.99 8.11
CA ASP A 165 -4.32 -19.91 9.56
C ASP A 165 -5.07 -18.71 10.12
N VAL A 166 -5.04 -17.58 9.42
CA VAL A 166 -5.83 -16.40 9.77
C VAL A 166 -7.33 -16.69 9.62
N MET A 167 -7.73 -17.42 8.58
CA MET A 167 -9.12 -17.79 8.37
C MET A 167 -9.62 -18.77 9.45
N LEU A 168 -8.81 -19.75 9.85
CA LEU A 168 -9.12 -20.69 10.93
C LEU A 168 -9.19 -20.00 12.30
N ASP A 169 -8.34 -19.00 12.55
CA ASP A 169 -8.40 -18.17 13.77
C ASP A 169 -9.65 -17.28 13.81
N VAL A 170 -9.97 -16.59 12.70
CA VAL A 170 -11.15 -15.72 12.60
C VAL A 170 -12.45 -16.52 12.73
N LEU A 171 -12.47 -17.75 12.20
CA LEU A 171 -13.59 -18.68 12.34
C LEU A 171 -13.63 -19.37 13.72
N GLY A 172 -12.63 -19.15 14.58
CA GLY A 172 -12.56 -19.74 15.91
C GLY A 172 -12.48 -21.27 15.87
N PHE A 173 -11.78 -21.83 14.88
CA PHE A 173 -11.73 -23.27 14.66
C PHE A 173 -11.06 -24.02 15.82
N ALA A 174 -9.99 -23.48 16.40
CA ALA A 174 -9.30 -24.07 17.56
C ALA A 174 -10.22 -24.25 18.79
N PRO A 175 -10.92 -23.21 19.29
CA PRO A 175 -11.88 -23.39 20.38
C PRO A 175 -13.15 -24.17 19.98
N ALA A 176 -13.45 -24.31 18.69
CA ALA A 176 -14.50 -25.21 18.23
C ALA A 176 -14.06 -26.68 18.29
N LEU A 177 -12.78 -26.98 18.00
CA LEU A 177 -12.20 -28.32 18.08
C LEU A 177 -12.08 -28.81 19.52
N GLU A 178 -11.70 -27.93 20.46
CA GLU A 178 -11.61 -28.26 21.90
C GLU A 178 -12.97 -28.60 22.52
N ARG A 179 -14.08 -28.16 21.91
CA ARG A 179 -15.46 -28.46 22.35
C ARG A 179 -16.11 -29.60 21.57
N ALA A 180 -15.40 -30.19 20.61
CA ALA A 180 -15.95 -31.26 19.79
C ALA A 180 -15.73 -32.62 20.46
N ASP A 181 -16.81 -33.30 20.81
CA ASP A 181 -16.76 -34.67 21.36
C ASP A 181 -16.39 -35.73 20.28
N LEU A 182 -16.51 -35.36 19.00
CA LEU A 182 -16.19 -36.22 17.86
C LEU A 182 -15.65 -35.38 16.69
N VAL A 183 -14.43 -35.67 16.25
CA VAL A 183 -13.82 -35.05 15.07
C VAL A 183 -13.72 -36.10 13.97
N ILE A 184 -14.49 -35.94 12.89
CA ILE A 184 -14.40 -36.79 11.71
C ILE A 184 -13.33 -36.21 10.79
N THR A 185 -12.16 -36.84 10.75
CA THR A 185 -11.09 -36.48 9.80
C THR A 185 -11.36 -37.15 8.46
N GLY A 186 -11.44 -36.35 7.40
CA GLY A 186 -11.64 -36.82 6.03
C GLY A 186 -10.31 -37.15 5.35
N GLU A 187 -9.59 -38.17 5.81
CA GLU A 187 -8.56 -38.82 4.98
C GLU A 187 -9.29 -39.77 4.03
N GLY A 188 -9.72 -39.24 2.89
CA GLY A 188 -10.30 -40.02 1.81
C GLY A 188 -9.22 -40.75 1.01
N THR A 189 -8.61 -41.79 1.57
CA THR A 189 -7.94 -42.81 0.76
C THR A 189 -9.01 -43.69 0.13
N MET A 190 -9.43 -43.35 -1.09
CA MET A 190 -10.14 -44.30 -1.95
C MET A 190 -9.15 -45.31 -2.50
N ASP A 191 -8.87 -46.35 -1.72
CA ASP A 191 -8.27 -47.60 -2.19
C ASP A 191 -9.25 -48.75 -1.87
N PHE A 192 -10.22 -48.96 -2.77
CA PHE A 192 -10.93 -50.22 -2.97
C PHE A 192 -11.22 -50.42 -4.46
#